data_AF-A0A946UIQ7-F1
#
_entry.id   AF-A0A946UIQ7-F1
#
_cell.length_a   1.000
_cell.length_b   1.000
_cell.length_c   1.000
_cell.angle_alpha   90.00
_cell.angle_beta   90.00
_cell.angle_gamma   90.00
#
_symmetry.space_group_name_H-M   'P 1'
#
loop_
_entity.id
_entity.type
_entity.pdbx_description
1 polymer ?
#
loop_
_entity_poly.entity_id
_entity_poly.type
_entity_poly.pdbx_seq_one_letter_code
_entity_poly.pdbx_strand_id
1 'polypeptide(L)'
;MTVVERNGNTWQRAARLLVAFGIGIAIALYAYMRVVDPEPRMQRAREEAVVREARSILREFVDVSGELQIVDPLAPDRKIGKVFIYPSDGGWEVSGYYRRDDADSWHPWLMQLDGNGVLSGLLVQDSSTEMGRRAAGDKRLTVRQ
;
A
#
# COMPACT_ATOMS: atom_id res chain seq x y z
N MET A 1 -45.21 -64.28 -4.15
CA MET A 1 -43.81 -63.98 -4.53
C MET A 1 -43.70 -62.47 -4.63
N THR A 2 -43.39 -61.81 -3.51
CA THR A 2 -43.42 -60.34 -3.38
C THR A 2 -42.06 -59.75 -3.71
N VAL A 3 -42.03 -58.99 -4.79
CA VAL A 3 -40.90 -58.19 -5.25
C VAL A 3 -40.66 -57.07 -4.23
N VAL A 4 -39.58 -57.17 -3.46
CA VAL A 4 -39.05 -56.05 -2.67
C VAL A 4 -37.87 -55.48 -3.46
N GLU A 5 -38.19 -54.57 -4.37
CA GLU A 5 -37.20 -53.78 -5.10
C GLU A 5 -37.36 -52.30 -4.72
N ARG A 6 -36.23 -51.62 -4.55
CA ARG A 6 -36.01 -50.19 -4.21
C ARG A 6 -35.93 -49.83 -2.72
N ASN A 7 -34.70 -49.84 -2.20
CA ASN A 7 -34.29 -48.91 -1.14
C ASN A 7 -32.85 -48.37 -1.28
N GLY A 8 -32.10 -48.72 -2.33
CA GLY A 8 -30.70 -48.27 -2.50
C GLY A 8 -30.52 -46.82 -2.99
N ASN A 9 -31.53 -46.21 -3.64
CA ASN A 9 -31.41 -44.92 -4.31
C ASN A 9 -31.71 -43.72 -3.39
N THR A 10 -32.56 -43.89 -2.38
CA THR A 10 -32.98 -42.83 -1.44
C THR A 10 -31.84 -42.42 -0.50
N TRP A 11 -31.09 -43.39 0.03
CA TRP A 11 -29.91 -43.14 0.87
C TRP A 11 -28.78 -42.43 0.12
N GLN A 12 -28.53 -42.80 -1.13
CA GLN A 12 -27.53 -42.14 -1.97
C GLN A 12 -27.92 -40.68 -2.28
N ARG A 13 -29.21 -40.41 -2.52
CA ARG A 13 -29.72 -39.04 -2.71
C ARG A 13 -29.60 -38.21 -1.43
N ALA A 14 -29.98 -38.78 -0.29
CA ALA A 14 -29.87 -38.11 1.01
C ALA A 14 -28.40 -37.78 1.34
N ALA A 15 -27.47 -38.73 1.12
CA ALA A 15 -26.04 -38.51 1.34
C ALA A 15 -25.49 -37.38 0.44
N ARG A 16 -25.86 -37.35 -0.85
CA ARG A 16 -25.45 -36.27 -1.77
C ARG A 16 -25.97 -34.91 -1.34
N LEU A 17 -27.22 -34.83 -0.88
CA LEU A 17 -27.81 -33.59 -0.38
C LEU A 17 -27.09 -33.10 0.89
N LEU A 18 -26.77 -34.00 1.82
CA LEU A 18 -26.00 -33.65 3.03
C LEU A 18 -24.60 -33.13 2.70
N VAL A 19 -23.89 -33.78 1.77
CA VAL A 19 -22.57 -33.31 1.31
C VAL A 19 -22.68 -31.96 0.63
N ALA A 20 -23.66 -31.76 -0.26
CA ALA A 20 -23.87 -30.48 -0.92
C ALA A 20 -24.18 -29.36 0.08
N PHE A 21 -25.00 -29.64 1.10
CA PHE A 21 -25.31 -28.69 2.16
C PHE A 21 -24.08 -28.37 3.02
N GLY A 22 -23.29 -29.39 3.37
CA GLY A 22 -22.04 -29.22 4.10
C GLY A 22 -21.02 -28.36 3.35
N ILE A 23 -20.86 -28.58 2.04
CA ILE A 23 -20.00 -27.76 1.19
C ILE A 23 -20.53 -26.32 1.11
N GLY A 24 -21.83 -26.13 0.94
CA GLY A 24 -22.46 -24.81 0.92
C GLY A 24 -22.20 -24.01 2.20
N ILE A 25 -22.36 -24.66 3.37
CA ILE A 25 -22.05 -24.05 4.66
C ILE A 25 -20.56 -23.73 4.77
N ALA A 26 -19.67 -24.65 4.38
CA ALA A 26 -18.23 -24.42 4.45
C ALA A 26 -17.78 -23.23 3.59
N ILE A 27 -18.30 -23.10 2.36
CA ILE A 27 -18.03 -21.96 1.48
C ILE A 27 -18.57 -20.67 2.10
N ALA A 28 -19.79 -20.69 2.67
CA ALA A 28 -20.39 -19.52 3.30
C ALA A 28 -19.58 -19.04 4.52
N LEU A 29 -19.13 -19.96 5.38
CA LEU A 29 -18.27 -19.65 6.53
C LEU A 29 -16.91 -19.12 6.09
N TYR A 30 -16.29 -19.73 5.08
CA TYR A 30 -15.02 -19.27 4.53
C TYR A 30 -15.14 -17.84 3.97
N ALA A 31 -16.17 -17.57 3.18
CA ALA A 31 -16.45 -16.24 2.65
C ALA A 31 -16.70 -15.22 3.77
N TYR A 32 -17.49 -15.60 4.78
CA TYR A 32 -17.75 -14.75 5.95
C TYR A 32 -16.47 -14.39 6.70
N MET A 33 -15.60 -15.37 6.99
CA MET A 33 -14.32 -15.11 7.65
C MET A 33 -13.45 -14.13 6.86
N ARG A 34 -13.39 -14.25 5.52
CA ARG A 34 -12.58 -13.36 4.68
C ARG A 34 -13.14 -11.94 4.58
N VAL A 35 -14.45 -11.76 4.70
CA VAL A 35 -15.09 -10.43 4.71
C VAL A 35 -14.92 -9.73 6.05
N VAL A 36 -14.93 -10.50 7.14
CA VAL A 36 -14.80 -9.99 8.51
C VAL A 36 -13.33 -9.81 8.94
N ASP A 37 -12.40 -10.45 8.24
CA ASP A 37 -10.96 -10.32 8.48
C ASP A 37 -10.52 -8.83 8.47
N PRO A 38 -10.10 -8.27 9.62
CA PRO A 38 -9.71 -6.87 9.72
C PRO A 38 -8.30 -6.63 9.18
N GLU A 39 -7.51 -7.68 8.93
CA GLU A 39 -6.09 -7.59 8.62
C GLU A 39 -5.80 -6.71 7.39
N PRO A 40 -6.53 -6.83 6.24
CA PRO A 40 -6.31 -5.95 5.10
C PRO A 40 -6.61 -4.48 5.40
N ARG A 41 -7.59 -4.19 6.26
CA ARG A 41 -7.94 -2.81 6.65
C ARG A 41 -6.87 -2.23 7.57
N MET A 42 -6.38 -3.03 8.50
CA MET A 42 -5.30 -2.64 9.41
C MET A 42 -4.00 -2.38 8.65
N GLN A 43 -3.67 -3.23 7.68
CA GLN A 43 -2.52 -3.01 6.80
C GLN A 43 -2.69 -1.70 6.01
N ARG A 44 -3.86 -1.49 5.40
CA ARG A 44 -4.11 -0.27 4.64
C ARG A 44 -3.98 0.97 5.52
N ALA A 45 -4.55 0.96 6.72
CA ALA A 45 -4.44 2.08 7.66
C ALA A 45 -2.98 2.41 8.01
N ARG A 46 -2.11 1.39 8.16
CA ARG A 46 -0.66 1.58 8.38
C ARG A 46 0.03 2.17 7.16
N GLU A 47 -0.23 1.64 5.97
CA GLU A 47 0.30 2.19 4.71
C GLU A 47 -0.10 3.66 4.55
N GLU A 48 -1.37 4.00 4.78
CA GLU A 48 -1.84 5.37 4.65
C GLU A 48 -1.21 6.30 5.69
N ALA A 49 -1.01 5.85 6.92
CA ALA A 49 -0.31 6.61 7.95
C ALA A 49 1.15 6.90 7.54
N VAL A 50 1.84 5.88 7.04
CA VAL A 50 3.23 5.98 6.55
C VAL A 50 3.36 6.97 5.39
N VAL A 51 2.45 6.92 4.40
CA VAL A 51 2.50 7.88 3.28
C VAL A 51 2.21 9.30 3.75
N ARG A 52 1.29 9.50 4.71
CA ARG A 52 1.03 10.83 5.28
C ARG A 52 2.24 11.39 6.02
N GLU A 53 2.93 10.54 6.77
CA GLU A 53 4.16 10.92 7.45
C GLU A 53 5.24 11.31 6.42
N ALA A 54 5.42 10.49 5.39
CA ALA A 54 6.35 10.79 4.30
C ALA A 54 6.03 12.13 3.60
N ARG A 55 4.75 12.48 3.39
CA ARG A 55 4.34 13.80 2.87
C ARG A 55 4.77 14.93 3.80
N SER A 56 4.59 14.76 5.11
CA SER A 56 4.96 15.78 6.10
C SER A 56 6.47 16.03 6.04
N ILE A 57 7.26 14.95 6.13
CA ILE A 57 8.71 15.02 6.06
C ILE A 57 9.17 15.62 4.73
N LEU A 58 8.60 15.19 3.60
CA LEU A 58 8.98 15.74 2.29
C LEU A 58 8.76 17.26 2.23
N ARG A 59 7.65 17.77 2.77
CA ARG A 59 7.39 19.21 2.84
C ARG A 59 8.46 19.94 3.64
N GLU A 60 8.85 19.41 4.80
CA GLU A 60 9.91 20.03 5.62
C GLU A 60 11.25 20.17 4.89
N PHE A 61 11.59 19.18 4.05
CA PHE A 61 12.86 19.19 3.34
C PHE A 61 12.85 20.06 2.08
N VAL A 62 11.71 20.07 1.37
CA VAL A 62 11.65 20.51 -0.03
C VAL A 62 10.83 21.79 -0.22
N ASP A 63 9.92 22.10 0.70
CA ASP A 63 9.01 23.23 0.57
C ASP A 63 9.69 24.55 0.96
N VAL A 64 9.88 25.42 -0.04
CA VAL A 64 10.48 26.75 0.11
C VAL A 64 9.42 27.86 -0.13
N SER A 65 8.23 27.51 -0.65
CA SER A 65 7.26 28.51 -1.15
C SER A 65 5.77 28.17 -0.99
N GLY A 66 5.41 27.01 -0.41
CA GLY A 66 4.07 26.71 0.10
C GLY A 66 3.13 25.96 -0.85
N GLU A 67 3.43 25.87 -2.15
CA GLU A 67 2.60 25.15 -3.13
C GLU A 67 3.19 23.81 -3.59
N LEU A 68 3.79 23.05 -2.67
CA LEU A 68 4.32 21.73 -3.00
C LEU A 68 3.19 20.77 -3.41
N GLN A 69 3.19 20.39 -4.69
CA GLN A 69 2.34 19.35 -5.26
C GLN A 69 3.06 18.01 -5.16
N ILE A 70 2.34 16.95 -4.75
CA ILE A 70 2.92 15.63 -4.48
C ILE A 70 2.07 14.57 -5.16
N VAL A 71 2.73 13.65 -5.84
CA VAL A 71 2.15 12.42 -6.41
C VAL A 71 2.79 11.24 -5.71
N ASP A 72 1.97 10.41 -5.07
CA ASP A 72 2.42 9.32 -4.20
C ASP A 72 1.34 8.22 -4.10
N PRO A 73 1.53 7.16 -3.30
CA PRO A 73 0.58 6.05 -3.26
C PRO A 73 -0.83 6.40 -2.74
N LEU A 74 -1.02 7.55 -2.09
CA LEU A 74 -2.34 8.04 -1.67
C LEU A 74 -3.03 8.85 -2.77
N ALA A 75 -2.26 9.55 -3.61
CA ALA A 75 -2.76 10.31 -4.75
C ALA A 75 -1.93 10.01 -6.01
N PRO A 76 -2.05 8.81 -6.60
CA PRO A 76 -1.23 8.40 -7.72
C PRO A 76 -1.70 9.06 -9.03
N ASP A 77 -0.75 9.50 -9.85
CA ASP A 77 -0.99 9.91 -11.25
C ASP A 77 -0.05 9.15 -12.19
N ARG A 78 -0.66 8.26 -12.99
CA ARG A 78 0.07 7.40 -13.94
C ARG A 78 0.73 8.18 -15.08
N LYS A 79 0.31 9.42 -15.35
CA LYS A 79 0.94 10.26 -16.38
C LYS A 79 2.32 10.76 -15.95
N ILE A 80 2.52 10.90 -14.64
CA ILE A 80 3.75 11.44 -14.05
C ILE A 80 4.74 10.31 -13.80
N GLY A 81 4.28 9.22 -13.18
CA GLY A 81 5.13 8.07 -12.96
C GLY A 81 4.51 7.02 -12.07
N LYS A 82 5.30 5.98 -11.79
CA LYS A 82 4.90 4.92 -10.85
C LYS A 82 5.32 5.32 -9.45
N VAL A 83 4.43 5.08 -8.49
CA VAL A 83 4.65 5.35 -7.08
C VAL A 83 4.46 4.05 -6.31
N PHE A 84 5.18 3.89 -5.20
CA PHE A 84 5.10 2.68 -4.38
C PHE A 84 5.23 3.00 -2.90
N ILE A 85 4.60 2.15 -2.10
CA ILE A 85 4.87 1.99 -0.68
C ILE A 85 5.18 0.51 -0.47
N TYR A 86 6.27 0.23 0.23
CA TYR A 86 6.71 -1.13 0.47
C TYR A 86 7.25 -1.28 1.91
N PRO A 87 6.85 -2.32 2.66
CA PRO A 87 7.47 -2.60 3.94
C PRO A 87 8.91 -3.12 3.72
N SER A 88 9.88 -2.55 4.42
CA SER A 88 11.27 -2.99 4.39
C SER A 88 11.68 -3.64 5.71
N ASP A 89 12.91 -4.17 5.77
CA ASP A 89 13.47 -4.77 6.97
C ASP A 89 13.61 -3.71 8.08
N GLY A 90 12.59 -3.62 8.92
CA GLY A 90 12.53 -2.69 10.04
C GLY A 90 11.96 -1.31 9.70
N GLY A 91 11.19 -1.17 8.62
CA GLY A 91 10.62 0.13 8.25
C GLY A 91 9.77 0.14 6.99
N TRP A 92 9.78 1.27 6.29
CA TRP A 92 9.02 1.49 5.06
C TRP A 92 9.84 2.23 4.03
N GLU A 93 9.61 1.89 2.76
CA GLU A 93 10.05 2.69 1.62
C GLU A 93 8.84 3.31 0.94
N VAL A 94 8.90 4.60 0.71
CA VAL A 94 7.85 5.36 0.03
C VAL A 94 8.48 6.14 -1.11
N SER A 95 7.89 6.06 -2.29
CA SER A 95 8.31 6.86 -3.43
C SER A 95 7.19 7.73 -3.96
N GLY A 96 7.60 8.76 -4.69
CA GLY A 96 6.68 9.63 -5.37
C GLY A 96 7.39 10.62 -6.27
N TYR A 97 6.63 11.64 -6.64
CA TYR A 97 7.11 12.80 -7.35
C TYR A 97 6.62 14.05 -6.63
N TYR A 98 7.39 15.13 -6.69
CA TYR A 98 6.94 16.44 -6.26
C TYR A 98 7.28 17.50 -7.31
N ARG A 99 6.61 18.64 -7.23
CA ARG A 99 6.99 19.89 -7.91
C ARG A 99 6.55 21.08 -7.06
N ARG A 100 7.26 22.20 -7.16
CA ARG A 100 7.00 23.38 -6.32
C ARG A 100 5.92 24.29 -6.86
N ASP A 101 5.69 24.26 -8.18
CA ASP A 101 4.65 24.99 -8.89
C ASP A 101 4.38 24.31 -10.25
N ASP A 102 3.50 24.90 -11.06
CA ASP A 102 3.15 24.36 -12.37
C ASP A 102 4.23 24.52 -13.45
N ALA A 103 5.21 25.40 -13.25
CA ALA A 103 6.36 25.61 -14.14
C ALA A 103 7.55 24.71 -13.77
N ASP A 104 7.60 24.19 -12.55
CA ASP A 104 8.60 23.24 -12.07
C ASP A 104 8.36 21.85 -12.67
N SER A 105 9.46 21.16 -12.93
CA SER A 105 9.42 19.77 -13.40
C SER A 105 9.06 18.84 -12.25
N TRP A 106 8.55 17.66 -12.58
CA TRP A 106 8.33 16.62 -11.58
C TRP A 106 9.66 15.98 -11.17
N HIS A 107 9.98 16.06 -9.89
CA HIS A 107 11.18 15.52 -9.28
C HIS A 107 10.86 14.20 -8.56
N PRO A 108 11.44 13.06 -8.97
CA PRO A 108 11.23 11.82 -8.26
C PRO A 108 11.93 11.85 -6.89
N TRP A 109 11.32 11.16 -5.94
CA TRP A 109 11.88 10.97 -4.61
C TRP A 109 11.65 9.55 -4.10
N LEU A 110 12.54 9.12 -3.23
CA LEU A 110 12.47 7.86 -2.49
C LEU A 110 12.85 8.13 -1.03
N MET A 111 11.95 7.79 -0.13
CA MET A 111 12.11 7.97 1.30
C MET A 111 12.16 6.62 1.99
N GLN A 112 13.09 6.48 2.92
CA GLN A 112 13.21 5.37 3.84
C GLN A 112 12.83 5.87 5.24
N LEU A 113 11.87 5.19 5.84
CA LEU A 113 11.43 5.40 7.21
C LEU A 113 11.78 4.17 8.03
N ASP A 114 12.16 4.35 9.29
CA ASP A 114 12.30 3.25 10.22
C ASP A 114 10.94 2.73 10.73
N GLY A 115 10.95 1.73 11.62
CA GLY A 115 9.76 1.09 12.16
C GLY A 115 8.88 2.03 13.01
N ASN A 116 9.40 3.19 13.39
CA ASN A 116 8.68 4.24 14.11
C ASN A 116 8.18 5.36 13.19
N GLY A 117 8.43 5.25 11.88
CA GLY A 117 8.09 6.29 10.90
C GLY A 117 9.10 7.44 10.84
N VAL A 118 10.28 7.29 11.46
CA VAL A 118 11.30 8.33 11.48
C VAL A 118 12.15 8.25 10.22
N LEU A 119 12.48 9.41 9.64
CA LEU A 119 13.33 9.51 8.46
C LEU A 119 14.72 8.89 8.70
N SER A 120 15.02 7.82 7.97
CA SER A 120 16.36 7.24 7.90
C SER A 120 17.12 7.68 6.65
N GLY A 121 16.41 7.96 5.55
CA GLY A 121 17.00 8.49 4.32
C GLY A 121 15.98 9.09 3.36
N LEU A 122 16.36 10.16 2.68
CA LEU A 122 15.59 10.81 1.61
C LEU A 122 16.49 11.00 0.40
N LEU A 123 16.18 10.32 -0.68
CA LEU A 123 16.77 10.53 -1.99
C LEU A 123 15.82 11.37 -2.84
N VAL A 124 16.31 12.46 -3.40
CA VAL A 124 15.58 13.27 -4.39
C VAL A 124 16.43 13.40 -5.65
N GLN A 125 15.78 13.45 -6.81
CA GLN A 125 16.43 13.88 -8.04
C GLN A 125 15.95 15.29 -8.35
N ASP A 126 16.77 16.29 -8.03
CA ASP A 126 16.42 17.70 -8.15
C ASP A 126 17.69 18.51 -8.47
N SER A 127 17.63 19.31 -9.54
CA SER A 127 18.75 20.13 -10.03
C SER A 127 18.91 21.46 -9.28
N SER A 128 18.01 21.79 -8.35
CA SER A 128 18.06 23.05 -7.63
C SER A 128 19.28 23.15 -6.71
N THR A 129 19.97 24.28 -6.79
CA THR A 129 21.16 24.57 -5.98
C THR A 129 20.85 24.68 -4.48
N GLU A 130 19.62 25.04 -4.11
CA GLU A 130 19.15 25.03 -2.71
C GLU A 130 19.12 23.61 -2.15
N MET A 131 18.61 22.63 -2.89
CA MET A 131 18.60 21.23 -2.45
C MET A 131 20.02 20.68 -2.31
N GLY A 132 20.91 21.01 -3.24
CA GLY A 132 22.33 20.66 -3.13
C GLY A 132 22.99 21.22 -1.85
N ARG A 133 22.68 22.48 -1.49
CA ARG A 133 23.16 23.08 -0.23
C ARG A 133 22.59 22.39 1.00
N ARG A 134 21.30 22.02 1.00
CA ARG A 134 20.65 21.29 2.10
C ARG A 134 21.25 19.90 2.30
N ALA A 135 21.49 19.17 1.21
CA ALA A 135 22.10 17.84 1.27
C ALA A 135 23.51 17.87 1.86
N ALA A 136 24.26 18.96 1.67
CA ALA A 136 25.56 19.14 2.31
C ALA A 136 25.46 19.30 3.85
N GLY A 137 24.31 19.76 4.36
CA GLY A 137 24.06 19.99 5.78
C GLY A 137 23.35 18.83 6.50
N ASP A 138 22.63 17.96 5.79
CA ASP A 138 21.90 16.82 6.36
C ASP A 138 22.28 15.50 5.68
N LYS A 139 22.90 14.60 6.44
CA LYS A 139 23.35 13.28 5.97
C LYS A 139 22.20 12.36 5.53
N ARG A 140 20.96 12.65 5.95
CA ARG A 140 19.78 11.89 5.55
C ARG A 140 19.30 12.28 4.15
N LEU A 141 19.64 13.48 3.68
CA LEU A 141 19.23 13.97 2.37
C LEU A 141 20.33 13.71 1.33
N THR A 142 19.98 12.94 0.30
CA THR A 142 20.81 12.74 -0.89
C THR A 142 20.13 13.36 -2.09
N VAL A 143 20.85 14.18 -2.86
CA VAL A 143 20.34 14.81 -4.08
C VAL A 143 21.11 14.26 -5.26
N ARG A 144 20.40 13.77 -6.27
CA ARG A 144 20.96 13.40 -7.58
C ARG A 144 20.57 14.47 -8.60
N GLN A 145 21.52 14.83 -9.47
CA GLN A 145 21.31 15.72 -10.60
C GLN A 145 21.08 14.90 -11.87
#